data_AF-A0A954B8W5-F1
#
_entry.id   AF-A0A954B8W5-F1
#
_cell.length_a   1.000
_cell.length_b   1.000
_cell.length_c   1.000
_cell.angle_alpha   90.00
_cell.angle_beta   90.00
_cell.angle_gamma   90.00
#
_symmetry.space_group_name_H-M   'P 1'
#
loop_
_entity.id
_entity.type
_entity.pdbx_description
1 polymer ?
#
loop_
_entity_poly.entity_id
_entity_poly.type
_entity_poly.pdbx_seq_one_letter_code
_entity_poly.pdbx_strand_id
1 'polypeptide(L)'
;MIRPFALSLFAAVAVSGAAAAGLPESPSLKPDRPYVSTATDSRNAEILHKALEAAGRYDWSAVARYQAEATDPAVRDLIMWKRASEGVPGMGFDEVNDALTRLHDWPKAGNMRARAEEIIELSTLSATQRIEWLKASGPRTGEGKVALANALR
;
A
#
# COMPACT_ATOMS: atom_id res chain seq x y z
N MET A 1 78.35 10.50 -53.33
CA MET A 1 79.07 11.79 -53.24
C MET A 1 78.06 12.88 -52.87
N ILE A 2 78.31 13.55 -51.74
CA ILE A 2 77.91 14.94 -51.40
C ILE A 2 76.42 15.21 -51.05
N ARG A 3 76.28 15.82 -49.87
CA ARG A 3 75.12 16.23 -49.05
C ARG A 3 74.48 17.52 -49.64
N PRO A 4 73.77 18.35 -48.85
CA PRO A 4 72.48 18.23 -48.16
C PRO A 4 71.51 19.33 -48.66
N PHE A 5 70.22 19.32 -48.30
CA PHE A 5 69.48 20.58 -48.19
C PHE A 5 68.37 20.46 -47.16
N ALA A 6 68.49 21.28 -46.11
CA ALA A 6 67.45 21.55 -45.14
C ALA A 6 66.34 22.35 -45.83
N LEU A 7 65.08 22.06 -45.51
CA LEU A 7 63.99 23.00 -45.73
C LEU A 7 63.08 23.05 -44.50
N SER A 8 62.85 24.28 -44.10
CA SER A 8 62.23 24.71 -42.86
C SER A 8 60.75 24.35 -42.76
N LEU A 9 60.36 24.03 -41.54
CA LEU A 9 59.00 23.78 -41.07
C LEU A 9 58.21 25.10 -41.01
N PHE A 10 57.13 25.22 -41.78
CA PHE A 10 56.07 26.21 -41.55
C PHE A 10 54.76 25.73 -42.16
N ALA A 11 53.75 25.49 -41.33
CA ALA A 11 52.34 25.84 -41.57
C ALA A 11 51.51 25.41 -40.35
N ALA A 12 51.20 26.40 -39.52
CA ALA A 12 50.22 26.29 -38.46
C ALA A 12 48.80 26.47 -39.01
N VAL A 13 47.84 26.00 -38.21
CA VAL A 13 46.41 26.34 -38.20
C VAL A 13 45.52 25.57 -39.19
N ALA A 14 44.90 24.51 -38.66
CA ALA A 14 43.55 24.13 -39.04
C ALA A 14 42.61 24.53 -37.90
N VAL A 15 41.86 25.62 -38.10
CA VAL A 15 40.69 25.97 -37.30
C VAL A 15 39.64 24.88 -37.55
N SER A 16 39.39 24.02 -36.56
CA SER A 16 38.17 23.22 -36.54
C SER A 16 37.10 24.03 -35.83
N GLY A 17 36.12 24.47 -36.63
CA GLY A 17 35.09 25.41 -36.27
C GLY A 17 34.16 24.94 -35.15
N ALA A 18 33.59 25.94 -34.48
CA ALA A 18 32.60 25.83 -33.44
C ALA A 18 31.37 25.02 -33.89
N ALA A 19 31.02 24.00 -33.11
CA ALA A 19 29.68 23.42 -33.09
C ALA A 19 29.27 23.17 -31.64
N ALA A 20 29.05 24.24 -30.89
CA ALA A 20 28.28 24.21 -29.65
C ALA A 20 27.12 25.20 -29.79
N ALA A 21 26.36 25.07 -30.87
CA ALA A 21 25.09 25.77 -31.02
C ALA A 21 24.08 25.10 -30.08
N GLY A 22 23.54 25.91 -29.15
CA GLY A 22 22.55 25.60 -28.13
C GLY A 22 21.79 24.29 -28.25
N LEU A 23 22.23 23.28 -27.49
CA LEU A 23 21.33 22.23 -27.07
C LEU A 23 20.20 22.91 -26.27
N PRO A 24 18.92 22.67 -26.59
CA PRO A 24 17.83 23.19 -25.77
C PRO A 24 18.00 22.65 -24.35
N GLU A 25 17.76 23.49 -23.34
CA GLU A 25 17.75 23.04 -21.95
C GLU A 25 16.82 21.83 -21.84
N SER A 26 17.34 20.74 -21.26
CA SER A 26 16.57 19.50 -21.08
C SER A 26 15.21 19.85 -20.45
N PRO A 27 14.08 19.34 -20.99
CA PRO A 27 12.76 19.66 -20.48
C PRO A 27 12.70 19.46 -18.96
N SER A 28 12.29 20.49 -18.22
CA SER A 28 12.12 20.41 -16.77
C SER A 28 11.00 19.41 -16.46
N LEU A 29 11.30 18.42 -15.62
CA LEU A 29 10.28 17.51 -15.10
C LEU A 29 9.36 18.30 -14.18
N LYS A 30 8.05 18.19 -14.40
CA LYS A 30 7.05 18.79 -13.51
C LYS A 30 7.29 18.28 -12.08
N PRO A 31 7.42 19.18 -11.08
CA PRO A 31 7.55 18.76 -9.69
C PRO A 31 6.38 17.90 -9.25
N ASP A 32 6.65 16.91 -8.40
CA ASP A 32 5.60 16.09 -7.80
C ASP A 32 4.62 16.97 -7.02
N ARG A 33 3.32 16.70 -7.19
CA ARG A 33 2.29 17.44 -6.48
C ARG A 33 2.33 17.04 -5.00
N PRO A 34 2.45 18.00 -4.06
CA PRO A 34 2.40 17.66 -2.65
C PRO A 34 1.02 17.11 -2.28
N TYR A 35 1.00 16.10 -1.41
CA TYR A 35 -0.22 15.61 -0.79
C TYR A 35 -0.66 16.60 0.28
N VAL A 36 -1.80 17.25 0.03
CA VAL A 36 -2.39 18.25 0.93
C VAL A 36 -3.72 17.72 1.46
N SER A 37 -3.91 17.80 2.77
CA SER A 37 -5.12 17.37 3.47
C SER A 37 -5.39 18.33 4.62
N THR A 38 -6.67 18.54 4.92
CA THR A 38 -7.11 19.25 6.13
C THR A 38 -7.34 18.30 7.30
N ALA A 39 -7.34 16.99 7.07
CA ALA A 39 -7.66 15.97 8.06
C ALA A 39 -6.43 15.30 8.69
N THR A 40 -5.27 15.37 8.03
CA THR A 40 -4.01 14.77 8.50
C THR A 40 -2.81 15.50 7.86
N ASP A 41 -1.60 15.22 8.33
CA ASP A 41 -0.37 15.78 7.77
C ASP A 41 -0.07 15.25 6.35
N SER A 42 0.84 15.92 5.64
CA SER A 42 1.18 15.56 4.24
C SER A 42 1.72 14.14 4.08
N ARG A 43 2.44 13.62 5.09
CA ARG A 43 3.02 12.27 5.04
C ARG A 43 1.93 11.22 5.17
N ASN A 44 1.02 11.36 6.12
CA ASN A 44 -0.09 10.43 6.30
C ASN A 44 -1.12 10.56 5.15
N ALA A 45 -1.30 11.75 4.58
CA ALA A 45 -2.09 11.94 3.37
C ALA A 45 -1.50 11.18 2.17
N GLU A 46 -0.18 11.22 2.01
CA GLU A 46 0.53 10.43 1.00
C GLU A 46 0.37 8.92 1.23
N ILE A 47 0.56 8.46 2.47
CA ILE A 47 0.41 7.04 2.84
C ILE A 47 -1.00 6.56 2.51
N LEU A 48 -2.03 7.33 2.89
CA LEU A 48 -3.41 6.98 2.59
C LEU A 48 -3.66 6.91 1.09
N HIS A 49 -3.18 7.90 0.32
CA HIS A 49 -3.33 7.91 -1.13
C HIS A 49 -2.72 6.65 -1.76
N LYS A 50 -1.46 6.34 -1.42
CA LYS A 50 -0.76 5.15 -1.92
C LYS A 50 -1.44 3.86 -1.50
N ALA A 51 -1.97 3.78 -0.28
CA ALA A 51 -2.73 2.62 0.18
C ALA A 51 -4.01 2.40 -0.63
N LEU A 52 -4.76 3.47 -0.93
CA LEU A 52 -5.98 3.37 -1.72
C LEU A 52 -5.70 3.02 -3.19
N GLU A 53 -4.62 3.55 -3.77
CA GLU A 53 -4.17 3.15 -5.10
C GLU A 53 -3.74 1.68 -5.16
N ALA A 54 -2.98 1.22 -4.16
CA ALA A 54 -2.57 -0.18 -4.06
C ALA A 54 -3.78 -1.11 -3.91
N ALA A 55 -4.76 -0.73 -3.08
CA ALA A 55 -6.02 -1.45 -2.95
C ALA A 55 -6.78 -1.53 -4.28
N GLY A 56 -6.80 -0.45 -5.06
CA GLY A 56 -7.39 -0.43 -6.41
C GLY A 56 -6.71 -1.38 -7.40
N ARG A 57 -5.44 -1.74 -7.17
CA ARG A 57 -4.68 -2.73 -7.94
C ARG A 57 -4.65 -4.12 -7.30
N TYR A 58 -5.42 -4.34 -6.23
CA TYR A 58 -5.44 -5.58 -5.43
C TYR A 58 -4.09 -5.95 -4.78
N ASP A 59 -3.19 -4.98 -4.61
CA ASP A 59 -1.89 -5.18 -3.95
C ASP A 59 -2.03 -5.07 -2.42
N TRP A 60 -2.67 -6.09 -1.82
CA TRP A 60 -2.99 -6.11 -0.39
C TRP A 60 -1.76 -6.15 0.53
N SER A 61 -0.65 -6.67 0.03
CA SER A 61 0.63 -6.65 0.74
C SER A 61 1.13 -5.21 0.90
N ALA A 62 1.09 -4.41 -0.17
CA ALA A 62 1.43 -2.98 -0.09
C ALA A 62 0.45 -2.23 0.82
N VAL A 63 -0.86 -2.52 0.76
CA VAL A 63 -1.85 -1.89 1.66
C VAL A 63 -1.54 -2.16 3.13
N ALA A 64 -1.24 -3.41 3.49
CA ALA A 64 -0.86 -3.78 4.86
C ALA A 64 0.42 -3.07 5.31
N ARG A 65 1.42 -2.96 4.43
CA ARG A 65 2.64 -2.18 4.70
C ARG A 65 2.33 -0.71 4.96
N TYR A 66 1.52 -0.07 4.11
CA TYR A 66 1.13 1.33 4.31
C TYR A 66 0.33 1.55 5.60
N GLN A 67 -0.52 0.59 6.00
CA GLN A 67 -1.20 0.62 7.29
C GLN A 67 -0.19 0.64 8.45
N ALA A 68 0.89 -0.15 8.38
CA ALA A 68 1.92 -0.19 9.40
C ALA A 68 2.81 1.07 9.41
N GLU A 69 3.00 1.72 8.26
CA GLU A 69 3.77 2.96 8.12
C GLU A 69 3.02 4.21 8.60
N ALA A 70 1.69 4.20 8.53
CA ALA A 70 0.86 5.32 8.96
C ALA A 70 1.05 5.59 10.47
N THR A 71 1.27 6.85 10.82
CA THR A 71 1.40 7.27 12.22
C THR A 71 0.13 7.91 12.76
N ASP A 72 -0.71 8.44 11.87
CA ASP A 72 -2.04 8.96 12.23
C ASP A 72 -3.02 7.80 12.49
N PRO A 73 -3.63 7.72 13.69
CA PRO A 73 -4.58 6.66 14.01
C PRO A 73 -5.79 6.59 13.07
N ALA A 74 -6.32 7.74 12.62
CA ALA A 74 -7.49 7.77 11.73
C ALA A 74 -7.14 7.22 10.34
N VAL A 75 -5.92 7.51 9.84
CA VAL A 75 -5.43 6.94 8.59
C VAL A 75 -5.23 5.44 8.70
N ARG A 76 -4.62 4.97 9.81
CA ARG A 76 -4.47 3.53 10.08
C ARG A 76 -5.82 2.82 10.11
N ASP A 77 -6.79 3.38 10.82
CA ASP A 77 -8.12 2.81 10.97
C ASP A 77 -8.88 2.81 9.64
N LEU A 78 -8.73 3.84 8.80
CA LEU A 78 -9.32 3.87 7.45
C LEU A 78 -8.73 2.81 6.52
N ILE A 79 -7.43 2.55 6.59
CA ILE A 79 -6.78 1.48 5.81
C ILE A 79 -7.22 0.10 6.34
N MET A 80 -7.29 -0.06 7.65
CA MET A 80 -7.79 -1.29 8.29
C MET A 80 -9.23 -1.59 7.87
N TRP A 81 -10.11 -0.58 7.92
CA TRP A 81 -11.49 -0.65 7.44
C TRP A 81 -11.57 -1.13 5.99
N LYS A 82 -10.76 -0.54 5.11
CA LYS A 82 -10.72 -0.91 3.69
C LYS A 82 -10.36 -2.38 3.51
N ARG A 83 -9.32 -2.87 4.18
CA ARG A 83 -8.90 -4.29 4.13
C ARG A 83 -9.98 -5.22 4.69
N ALA A 84 -10.50 -4.92 5.88
CA ALA A 84 -11.47 -5.78 6.57
C ALA A 84 -12.81 -5.85 5.84
N SER A 85 -13.29 -4.71 5.32
CA SER A 85 -14.61 -4.62 4.66
C SER A 85 -14.66 -5.25 3.26
N GLU A 86 -13.49 -5.45 2.63
CA GLU A 86 -13.36 -6.11 1.33
C GLU A 86 -12.98 -7.58 1.43
N GLY A 87 -12.72 -8.09 2.64
CA GLY A 87 -12.45 -9.51 2.86
C GLY A 87 -11.17 -9.98 2.17
N VAL A 88 -10.10 -9.19 2.28
CA VAL A 88 -8.88 -9.39 1.47
C VAL A 88 -8.11 -10.66 1.89
N PRO A 89 -7.43 -11.33 0.94
CA PRO A 89 -6.54 -12.45 1.26
C PRO A 89 -5.44 -12.05 2.23
N GLY A 90 -5.07 -12.96 3.13
CA GLY A 90 -3.99 -12.75 4.09
C GLY A 90 -4.36 -11.93 5.33
N MET A 91 -5.56 -11.32 5.40
CA MET A 91 -6.06 -10.72 6.63
C MET A 91 -6.68 -11.81 7.52
N GLY A 92 -6.09 -12.05 8.69
CA GLY A 92 -6.48 -13.12 9.61
C GLY A 92 -7.70 -12.77 10.47
N PHE A 93 -8.23 -13.76 11.19
CA PHE A 93 -9.36 -13.57 12.11
C PHE A 93 -9.09 -12.47 13.14
N ASP A 94 -7.90 -12.47 13.76
CA ASP A 94 -7.56 -11.51 14.81
C ASP A 94 -7.56 -10.07 14.27
N GLU A 95 -7.02 -9.84 13.07
CA GLU A 95 -7.05 -8.52 12.43
C GLU A 95 -8.48 -8.07 12.10
N VAL A 96 -9.33 -8.97 11.61
CA VAL A 96 -10.74 -8.64 11.32
C VAL A 96 -11.53 -8.40 12.61
N ASN A 97 -11.24 -9.16 13.67
CA ASN A 97 -11.86 -8.97 14.97
C ASN A 97 -11.43 -7.66 15.65
N ASP A 98 -10.17 -7.26 15.49
CA ASP A 98 -9.68 -5.94 15.92
C ASP A 98 -10.40 -4.82 15.16
N ALA A 99 -10.57 -4.98 13.84
CA ALA A 99 -11.34 -4.04 13.02
C ALA A 99 -12.80 -3.96 13.49
N LEU A 100 -13.45 -5.09 13.78
CA LEU A 100 -14.81 -5.11 14.32
C LEU A 100 -14.91 -4.45 15.69
N THR A 101 -13.91 -4.64 16.55
CA THR A 101 -13.90 -4.03 17.89
C THR A 101 -13.78 -2.51 17.80
N ARG A 102 -12.91 -2.01 16.94
CA ARG A 102 -12.62 -0.57 16.79
C ARG A 102 -13.63 0.17 15.92
N LEU A 103 -14.19 -0.50 14.91
CA LEU A 103 -14.93 0.12 13.80
C LEU A 103 -16.34 -0.46 13.63
N HIS A 104 -16.95 -0.95 14.72
CA HIS A 104 -18.26 -1.62 14.69
C HIS A 104 -19.40 -0.73 14.14
N ASP A 105 -19.28 0.58 14.28
CA ASP A 105 -20.23 1.60 13.83
C ASP A 105 -19.90 2.14 12.43
N TRP A 106 -18.80 1.69 11.83
CA TRP A 106 -18.40 2.13 10.49
C TRP A 106 -19.22 1.42 9.41
N PRO A 107 -19.34 2.04 8.22
CA PRO A 107 -19.98 1.41 7.08
C PRO A 107 -19.40 0.02 6.80
N LYS A 108 -20.22 -0.91 6.28
CA LYS A 108 -19.80 -2.29 5.97
C LYS A 108 -19.28 -3.10 7.17
N ALA A 109 -19.56 -2.73 8.42
CA ALA A 109 -19.30 -3.60 9.57
C ALA A 109 -19.97 -4.99 9.44
N GLY A 110 -21.12 -5.07 8.74
CA GLY A 110 -21.73 -6.35 8.36
C GLY A 110 -20.82 -7.23 7.49
N ASN A 111 -20.07 -6.66 6.55
CA ASN A 111 -19.12 -7.41 5.71
C ASN A 111 -17.92 -7.88 6.53
N MET A 112 -17.39 -7.03 7.40
CA MET A 112 -16.31 -7.39 8.32
C MET A 112 -16.74 -8.56 9.23
N ARG A 113 -17.99 -8.52 9.70
CA ARG A 113 -18.58 -9.59 10.51
C ARG A 113 -18.74 -10.89 9.73
N ALA A 114 -19.26 -10.82 8.51
CA ALA A 114 -19.37 -11.98 7.64
C ALA A 114 -18.00 -12.62 7.37
N ARG A 115 -16.98 -11.80 7.11
CA ARG A 115 -15.61 -12.28 6.93
C ARG A 115 -15.05 -12.93 8.18
N ALA A 116 -15.25 -12.33 9.35
CA ALA A 116 -14.82 -12.93 10.62
C ALA A 116 -15.46 -14.30 10.85
N GLU A 117 -16.76 -14.44 10.57
CA GLU A 117 -17.45 -15.73 10.65
C GLU A 117 -16.92 -16.78 9.65
N GLU A 118 -16.54 -16.36 8.44
CA GLU A 118 -15.96 -17.25 7.42
C GLU A 118 -14.61 -17.83 7.85
N ILE A 119 -13.77 -17.03 8.52
CA ILE A 119 -12.38 -17.41 8.84
C ILE A 119 -12.15 -17.76 10.32
N ILE A 120 -13.18 -17.76 11.15
CA ILE A 120 -13.03 -18.03 12.60
C ILE A 120 -12.47 -19.42 12.88
N GLU A 121 -12.72 -20.41 12.03
CA GLU A 121 -12.14 -21.75 12.20
C GLU A 121 -10.63 -21.79 11.96
N LEU A 122 -10.08 -20.79 11.28
CA LEU A 122 -8.63 -20.61 11.07
C LEU A 122 -7.96 -19.80 12.19
N SER A 123 -8.74 -19.34 13.17
CA SER A 123 -8.22 -18.59 14.32
C SER A 123 -7.47 -19.48 15.30
N THR A 124 -6.74 -18.85 16.20
CA THR A 124 -6.08 -19.52 17.34
C THR A 124 -7.02 -19.77 18.52
N LEU A 125 -8.30 -19.38 18.40
CA LEU A 125 -9.28 -19.52 19.46
C LEU A 125 -9.60 -20.98 19.77
N SER A 126 -9.67 -21.30 21.06
CA SER A 126 -10.23 -22.57 21.52
C SER A 126 -11.69 -22.74 21.07
N ALA A 127 -12.20 -23.98 21.10
CA ALA A 127 -13.60 -24.25 20.78
C ALA A 127 -14.56 -23.43 21.66
N THR A 128 -14.29 -23.33 22.96
CA THR A 128 -15.07 -22.51 23.91
C THR A 128 -15.07 -21.03 23.50
N GLN A 129 -13.90 -20.46 23.19
CA GLN A 129 -13.81 -19.05 22.78
C GLN A 129 -14.54 -18.78 21.46
N ARG A 130 -14.48 -19.71 20.50
CA ARG A 130 -15.24 -19.62 19.24
C ARG A 130 -16.75 -19.64 19.51
N ILE A 131 -17.22 -20.53 20.39
CA ILE A 131 -18.62 -20.58 20.81
C ILE A 131 -19.05 -19.25 21.43
N GLU A 132 -18.27 -18.71 22.37
CA GLU A 132 -18.56 -17.44 23.03
C GLU A 132 -18.66 -16.29 22.02
N TRP A 133 -17.68 -16.16 21.13
CA TRP A 133 -17.65 -15.11 20.11
C TRP A 133 -18.85 -15.20 19.15
N LEU A 134 -19.18 -16.40 18.68
CA LEU A 134 -20.30 -16.63 17.76
C LEU A 134 -21.66 -16.41 18.46
N LYS A 135 -21.79 -16.80 19.73
CA LYS A 135 -23.04 -16.64 20.48
C LYS A 135 -23.28 -15.21 20.96
N ALA A 136 -22.25 -14.40 21.16
CA ALA A 136 -22.38 -13.02 21.67
C ALA A 136 -23.39 -12.16 20.89
N SER A 137 -23.48 -12.35 19.57
CA SER A 137 -24.46 -11.67 18.70
C SER A 137 -25.21 -12.64 17.76
N GLY A 138 -24.94 -13.94 17.89
CA GLY A 138 -25.41 -14.97 16.97
C GLY A 138 -24.66 -14.96 15.63
N PRO A 139 -24.43 -16.14 15.01
CA PRO A 139 -23.88 -16.21 13.66
C PRO A 139 -24.87 -15.63 12.65
N ARG A 140 -24.38 -14.76 11.76
CA ARG A 140 -25.17 -14.08 10.73
C ARG A 140 -25.07 -14.77 9.37
N THR A 141 -24.04 -15.58 9.15
CA THR A 141 -23.80 -16.31 7.90
C THR A 141 -24.03 -17.81 8.05
N GLY A 142 -24.02 -18.54 6.92
CA GLY A 142 -24.05 -20.00 6.93
C GLY A 142 -22.77 -20.58 7.53
N GLU A 143 -21.63 -20.00 7.15
CA GLU A 143 -20.29 -20.33 7.64
C GLU A 143 -20.21 -20.17 9.15
N GLY A 144 -20.75 -19.07 9.71
CA GLY A 144 -20.79 -18.86 11.15
C GLY A 144 -21.63 -19.92 11.88
N LYS A 145 -22.74 -20.39 11.29
CA LYS A 145 -23.55 -21.48 11.86
C LYS A 145 -22.81 -22.81 11.82
N VAL A 146 -22.12 -23.10 10.71
CA VAL A 146 -21.28 -24.29 10.57
C VAL A 146 -20.13 -24.26 11.57
N ALA A 147 -19.41 -23.14 11.68
CA ALA A 147 -18.33 -22.95 12.64
C ALA A 147 -18.81 -23.13 14.09
N LEU A 148 -20.01 -22.64 14.42
CA LEU A 148 -20.61 -22.86 15.73
C LEU A 148 -20.92 -24.33 15.98
N ALA A 149 -21.52 -25.02 14.99
CA ALA A 149 -21.82 -26.45 15.11
C ALA A 149 -20.55 -27.29 15.26
N ASN A 150 -19.49 -26.97 14.52
CA ASN A 150 -18.19 -27.63 14.60
C ASN A 150 -17.54 -27.42 15.98
N ALA A 151 -17.64 -26.21 16.54
CA ALA A 151 -17.09 -25.91 17.86
C ALA A 151 -17.84 -26.60 19.02
N LEU A 152 -19.11 -27.00 18.82
CA LEU A 152 -19.94 -27.67 19.81
C LEU A 152 -19.79 -29.21 19.83
N ARG A 153 -19.07 -29.78 18.86
CA ARG A 153 -18.89 -31.23 18.72
C ARG A 153 -17.91 -31.80 19.75
#